data_AF-A0A0D2X1U1-F1
#
_entry.id   AF-A0A0D2X1U1-F1
#
_cell.length_a   1.000
_cell.length_b   1.000
_cell.length_c   1.000
_cell.angle_alpha   90.00
_cell.angle_beta   90.00
_cell.angle_gamma   90.00
#
_symmetry.space_group_name_H-M   'P 1'
#
loop_
_entity.id
_entity.type
_entity.pdbx_description
1 polymer ?
#
loop_
_entity_poly.entity_id
_entity_poly.type
_entity_poly.pdbx_seq_one_letter_code
_entity_poly.pdbx_strand_id
1 'polypeptide(L)'
;MTESDPDRPHGGVGDSPPAAADRKKCYAARDAYYECAAKNIGNEASACSELRRALEGSCLPSWVRYFDRKVLYEDYKRRLAEEERARNQEQQRR
;
A
#
# COMPACT_ATOMS: atom_id res chain seq x y z
N MET A 1 -18.86 25.54 33.93
CA MET A 1 -18.73 26.64 32.96
C MET A 1 -17.44 26.38 32.21
N THR A 2 -17.52 25.71 31.07
CA THR A 2 -16.36 25.40 30.23
C THR A 2 -15.98 26.65 29.45
N GLU A 3 -14.81 27.21 29.73
CA GLU A 3 -14.27 28.35 28.99
C GLU A 3 -14.02 27.93 27.53
N SER A 4 -14.65 28.69 26.62
CA SER A 4 -14.39 28.65 25.19
C SER A 4 -13.07 29.36 24.93
N ASP A 5 -12.04 28.59 24.60
CA ASP A 5 -10.71 29.11 24.27
C ASP A 5 -10.69 29.61 22.80
N PRO A 6 -10.57 30.93 22.55
CA PRO A 6 -10.65 31.51 21.21
C PRO A 6 -9.35 31.35 20.38
N ASP A 7 -8.28 30.80 20.97
CA ASP A 7 -6.97 30.65 20.32
C ASP A 7 -6.66 29.20 19.92
N ARG A 8 -7.66 28.31 19.86
CA ARG A 8 -7.48 26.98 19.28
C ARG A 8 -7.39 27.13 17.76
N PRO A 9 -6.26 26.81 17.12
CA PRO A 9 -6.19 26.82 15.66
C PRO A 9 -7.10 25.72 15.11
N HIS A 10 -8.32 26.11 14.74
CA HIS A 10 -9.20 25.32 13.90
C HIS A 10 -8.66 25.39 12.46
N GLY A 11 -7.95 24.34 12.04
CA GLY A 11 -7.61 24.15 10.63
C GLY A 11 -6.12 24.09 10.38
N GLY A 12 -5.53 22.92 10.66
CA GLY A 12 -4.29 22.53 10.00
C GLY A 12 -4.52 22.43 8.51
N VAL A 13 -3.92 23.37 7.78
CA VAL A 13 -3.81 23.39 6.33
C VAL A 13 -3.12 22.11 5.86
N GLY A 14 -3.75 21.34 4.96
CA GLY A 14 -2.99 20.42 4.08
C GLY A 14 -3.46 18.98 3.85
N ASP A 15 -4.69 18.57 4.13
CA ASP A 15 -5.22 17.29 3.62
C ASP A 15 -6.69 17.46 3.23
N SER A 16 -6.94 18.24 2.17
CA SER A 16 -8.23 18.15 1.51
C SER A 16 -8.39 16.71 0.99
N PRO A 17 -9.46 15.99 1.33
CA PRO A 17 -9.69 14.68 0.76
C PRO A 17 -9.65 14.83 -0.76
N PRO A 18 -8.78 14.09 -1.47
CA PRO A 18 -8.61 14.24 -2.91
C PRO A 18 -10.00 14.16 -3.54
N ALA A 19 -10.28 15.07 -4.47
CA ALA A 19 -11.56 15.07 -5.17
C ALA A 19 -11.84 13.65 -5.67
N ALA A 20 -13.11 13.23 -5.74
CA ALA A 20 -13.46 11.86 -6.09
C ALA A 20 -12.82 11.40 -7.43
N ALA A 21 -12.53 12.34 -8.34
CA ALA A 21 -11.79 12.11 -9.57
C ALA A 21 -10.31 11.72 -9.36
N ASP A 22 -9.62 12.34 -8.40
CA ASP A 22 -8.21 12.09 -8.11
C ASP A 22 -8.02 10.73 -7.42
N ARG A 23 -9.00 10.31 -6.61
CA ARG A 23 -9.01 8.95 -6.03
C ARG A 23 -9.12 7.85 -7.08
N LYS A 24 -9.93 8.07 -8.13
CA LYS A 24 -10.04 7.10 -9.24
C LYS A 24 -8.71 6.94 -9.97
N LYS A 25 -8.00 8.04 -10.24
CA LYS A 25 -6.66 8.01 -10.86
C LYS A 25 -5.65 7.28 -9.97
N CYS A 26 -5.65 7.57 -8.68
CA CYS A 26 -4.82 6.88 -7.70
C CYS A 26 -5.06 5.36 -7.71
N TYR A 27 -6.32 4.91 -7.71
CA TYR A 27 -6.64 3.47 -7.72
C TYR A 27 -6.25 2.79 -9.03
N ALA A 28 -6.42 3.47 -10.17
CA ALA A 28 -5.97 2.94 -11.45
C ALA A 28 -4.44 2.76 -11.49
N ALA A 29 -3.68 3.75 -11.03
CA ALA A 29 -2.22 3.66 -10.93
C ALA A 29 -1.77 2.57 -9.95
N ARG A 30 -2.49 2.43 -8.83
CA ARG A 30 -2.29 1.39 -7.83
C ARG A 30 -2.45 0.00 -8.44
N ASP A 31 -3.57 -0.24 -9.09
CA ASP A 31 -3.87 -1.56 -9.65
C ASP A 31 -2.88 -1.92 -10.75
N ALA A 32 -2.49 -0.96 -11.60
CA ALA A 32 -1.45 -1.17 -12.60
C ALA A 32 -0.09 -1.53 -11.99
N TYR A 33 0.36 -0.80 -10.95
CA TYR A 33 1.61 -1.09 -10.25
C TYR A 33 1.59 -2.48 -9.61
N TYR A 34 0.53 -2.82 -8.87
CA TYR A 34 0.48 -4.11 -8.18
C TYR A 34 0.24 -5.29 -9.13
N GLU A 35 -0.42 -5.08 -10.27
CA GLU A 35 -0.50 -6.10 -11.32
C GLU A 35 0.89 -6.39 -11.91
N CYS A 36 1.68 -5.34 -12.17
CA CYS A 36 3.06 -5.50 -12.61
C CYS A 36 3.93 -6.18 -11.54
N ALA A 37 3.78 -5.77 -10.27
CA ALA A 37 4.50 -6.34 -9.14
C ALA A 37 4.19 -7.83 -8.95
N ALA A 38 2.91 -8.22 -9.09
CA ALA A 38 2.49 -9.61 -9.01
C ALA A 38 3.07 -10.49 -10.13
N LYS A 39 3.34 -9.92 -11.32
CA LYS A 39 3.98 -10.62 -12.43
C LYS A 39 5.51 -10.69 -12.30
N ASN A 40 6.13 -9.78 -11.55
CA ASN A 40 7.58 -9.62 -11.44
C ASN A 40 8.07 -9.75 -10.00
N ILE A 41 7.56 -10.74 -9.25
CA ILE A 41 7.91 -10.93 -7.83
C ILE A 41 9.43 -11.05 -7.68
N GLY A 42 10.04 -10.16 -6.88
CA GLY A 42 11.49 -10.08 -6.65
C GLY A 42 12.27 -9.17 -7.62
N ASN A 43 11.62 -8.59 -8.63
CA ASN A 43 12.22 -7.63 -9.58
C ASN A 43 11.32 -6.40 -9.83
N GLU A 44 10.38 -6.13 -8.93
CA GLU A 44 9.39 -5.06 -9.05
C GLU A 44 10.04 -3.68 -9.14
N ALA A 45 11.16 -3.49 -8.43
CA ALA A 45 11.89 -2.23 -8.38
C ALA A 45 12.45 -1.81 -9.74
N SER A 46 12.81 -2.76 -10.62
CA SER A 46 13.30 -2.44 -11.97
C SER A 46 12.18 -2.49 -13.00
N ALA A 47 11.36 -3.55 -12.98
CA ALA A 47 10.33 -3.82 -13.98
C ALA A 47 9.13 -2.87 -13.89
N CYS A 48 8.81 -2.39 -12.69
CA CYS A 48 7.61 -1.59 -12.41
C CYS A 48 7.94 -0.17 -11.90
N SER A 49 9.18 0.29 -12.10
CA SER A 49 9.68 1.60 -11.62
C SER A 49 8.88 2.79 -12.17
N GLU A 50 8.50 2.76 -13.43
CA GLU A 50 7.68 3.80 -14.06
C GLU A 50 6.24 3.83 -13.49
N LEU A 51 5.65 2.66 -13.24
CA LEU A 51 4.33 2.55 -12.59
C LEU A 51 4.39 2.99 -11.12
N ARG A 52 5.53 2.76 -10.46
CA ARG A 52 5.78 3.25 -9.09
C ARG A 52 5.78 4.77 -9.03
N ARG A 53 6.46 5.43 -9.98
CA ARG A 53 6.46 6.89 -10.10
C ARG A 53 5.06 7.42 -10.38
N ALA A 54 4.30 6.77 -11.26
CA ALA A 54 2.91 7.14 -11.55
C ALA A 54 2.01 7.02 -10.31
N LEU A 55 2.21 5.97 -9.49
CA LEU A 55 1.50 5.77 -8.23
C LEU A 55 1.80 6.90 -7.22
N GLU A 56 3.08 7.22 -7.02
CA GLU A 56 3.52 8.28 -6.10
C GLU A 56 3.09 9.68 -6.55
N GLY A 57 3.02 9.93 -7.87
CA GLY A 57 2.53 11.20 -8.43
C GLY A 57 1.00 11.33 -8.44
N SER A 58 0.26 10.21 -8.46
CA SER A 58 -1.21 10.22 -8.55
C SER A 58 -1.91 10.00 -7.19
N CYS A 59 -1.23 9.40 -6.22
CA CYS A 59 -1.77 9.11 -4.90
C CYS A 59 -1.16 10.00 -3.82
N LEU A 60 -1.93 10.22 -2.75
CA LEU A 60 -1.38 10.79 -1.53
C LEU A 60 -0.28 9.90 -0.94
N PRO A 61 0.81 10.47 -0.40
CA PRO A 61 1.87 9.69 0.23
C PRO A 61 1.36 8.77 1.35
N SER A 62 0.37 9.21 2.12
CA SER A 62 -0.28 8.40 3.18
C SER A 62 -0.93 7.12 2.64
N TRP A 63 -1.54 7.21 1.45
CA TRP A 63 -2.16 6.06 0.78
C TRP A 63 -1.11 5.09 0.24
N VAL A 64 -0.06 5.61 -0.40
CA VAL A 64 1.07 4.79 -0.89
C VAL A 64 1.69 4.00 0.26
N ARG A 65 1.99 4.66 1.38
CA ARG A 65 2.55 3.99 2.58
C ARG A 65 1.61 2.93 3.16
N TYR A 66 0.30 3.18 3.15
CA TYR A 66 -0.67 2.20 3.59
C TYR A 66 -0.67 0.96 2.69
N PHE A 67 -0.69 1.14 1.37
CA PHE A 67 -0.69 0.02 0.43
C PHE A 67 0.61 -0.78 0.47
N ASP A 68 1.76 -0.11 0.58
CA ASP A 68 3.05 -0.79 0.72
C ASP A 68 3.09 -1.70 1.94
N ARG A 69 2.65 -1.18 3.11
CA ARG A 69 2.55 -2.01 4.33
C ARG A 69 1.61 -3.19 4.13
N LYS A 70 0.47 -2.99 3.46
CA LYS A 70 -0.48 -4.06 3.19
C LYS A 70 0.17 -5.16 2.35
N VAL A 71 0.86 -4.82 1.26
CA VAL A 71 1.49 -5.82 0.39
C VAL A 71 2.61 -6.57 1.09
N LEU A 72 3.46 -5.88 1.85
CA LEU A 72 4.50 -6.53 2.65
C LEU A 72 3.92 -7.51 3.67
N TYR A 73 2.81 -7.14 4.32
CA TYR A 73 2.14 -8.01 5.29
C TYR A 73 1.53 -9.26 4.63
N GLU A 74 0.89 -9.12 3.48
CA GLU A 74 0.34 -10.27 2.75
C GLU A 74 1.44 -11.19 2.20
N ASP A 75 2.56 -10.64 1.71
CA ASP A 75 3.73 -11.44 1.31
C ASP A 75 4.30 -12.22 2.50
N TYR A 76 4.47 -11.57 3.65
CA TYR A 76 4.92 -12.22 4.88
C TYR A 76 4.01 -13.39 5.27
N LYS A 77 2.69 -13.18 5.28
CA LYS A 77 1.72 -14.25 5.57
C LYS A 77 1.80 -15.41 4.58
N ARG A 78 1.98 -15.10 3.29
CA ARG A 78 2.13 -16.12 2.24
C ARG A 78 3.37 -16.98 2.49
N ARG A 79 4.52 -16.37 2.75
CA ARG A 79 5.77 -17.10 3.02
C ARG A 79 5.67 -18.00 4.26
N LEU A 80 5.07 -17.48 5.35
CA LEU A 80 4.83 -18.30 6.54
C LEU A 80 3.94 -19.53 6.25
N ALA A 81 2.88 -19.34 5.46
CA ALA A 81 2.00 -20.44 5.08
C ALA A 81 2.69 -21.45 4.15
N GLU A 82 3.54 -20.99 3.24
CA GLU A 82 4.36 -21.85 2.38
C GLU A 82 5.36 -22.67 3.18
N GLU A 83 6.06 -22.05 4.14
CA GLU A 83 6.97 -22.74 5.05
C GLU A 83 6.25 -23.79 5.91
N GLU A 84 5.08 -23.46 6.46
CA GLU A 84 4.27 -24.41 7.22
C GLU A 84 3.84 -25.60 6.36
N ARG A 85 3.38 -25.35 5.12
CA ARG A 85 3.04 -26.41 4.17
C ARG A 85 4.25 -27.29 3.85
N ALA A 86 5.42 -26.70 3.62
CA ALA A 86 6.64 -27.44 3.33
C ALA A 86 7.04 -28.35 4.51
N ARG A 87 7.00 -27.83 5.75
CA ARG A 87 7.28 -28.60 6.98
C ARG A 87 6.29 -29.75 7.16
N ASN A 88 5.00 -29.50 6.97
CA ASN A 88 3.97 -30.52 7.12
C ASN A 88 4.10 -31.61 6.04
N GLN A 89 4.42 -31.25 4.80
CA GLN A 89 4.69 -32.20 3.73
C GLN A 89 5.92 -33.07 4.02
N GLU A 90 6.99 -32.52 4.59
CA GLU A 90 8.16 -33.32 4.97
C GLU A 90 7.85 -34.29 6.11
N GLN A 91 7.09 -33.86 7.11
CA GLN A 91 6.65 -34.73 8.21
C GLN A 91 5.76 -35.88 7.73
N GLN A 92 4.91 -35.65 6.74
CA GLN A 92 4.04 -36.68 6.15
C GLN A 92 4.78 -37.67 5.24
N ARG A 93 5.98 -37.31 4.76
CA ARG A 93 6.80 -38.17 3.88
C ARG A 93 7.80 -39.05 4.66
N ARG A 94 7.96 -38.82 5.96
CA ARG A 94 8.79 -39.61 6.88
C ARG A 94 7.95 -40.69 7.55
#